data_AF-A0A821LAH8-F1
#
_entry.id   AF-A0A821LAH8-F1
#
_cell.length_a   1.000
_cell.length_b   1.000
_cell.length_c   1.000
_cell.angle_alpha   90.00
_cell.angle_beta   90.00
_cell.angle_gamma   90.00
#
_symmetry.space_group_name_H-M   'P 1'
#
loop_
_entity.id
_entity.type
_entity.pdbx_description
1 polymer ?
#
loop_
_entity_poly.entity_id
_entity_poly.type
_entity_poly.pdbx_seq_one_letter_code
_entity_poly.pdbx_strand_id
1 'polypeptide(L)' 'RKVIQTLRSAENIKVLGYIACNPQLATHNLIDLNRPRSRAYQGEPFDVVTTTAVDLFPHTPHYELFILFQR' A
#
# COMPACT_ATOMS: atom_id res chain seq x y z
N ARG A 1 -12.10 5.31 -0.83
CA ARG A 1 -11.91 4.41 -2.00
C ARG A 1 -11.37 5.10 -3.26
N LYS A 2 -11.55 6.42 -3.48
CA LYS A 2 -11.02 7.10 -4.68
C LYS A 2 -9.50 7.05 -4.82
N VAL A 3 -8.75 7.24 -3.72
CA VAL A 3 -7.27 7.35 -3.75
C VAL A 3 -6.61 6.11 -4.34
N ILE A 4 -6.97 4.91 -3.86
CA ILE A 4 -6.37 3.67 -4.37
C ILE A 4 -6.68 3.52 -5.86
N GLN A 5 -7.93 3.71 -6.29
CA GLN A 5 -8.30 3.63 -7.71
C GLN A 5 -7.53 4.64 -8.57
N THR A 6 -7.31 5.86 -8.07
CA THR A 6 -6.50 6.89 -8.74
C THR A 6 -5.04 6.46 -8.87
N LEU A 7 -4.42 5.97 -7.79
CA LEU A 7 -3.04 5.47 -7.81
C LEU A 7 -2.87 4.30 -8.78
N ARG A 8 -3.83 3.35 -8.76
CA ARG A 8 -3.87 2.21 -9.70
C ARG A 8 -3.91 2.69 -11.16
N SER A 9 -4.69 3.73 -11.46
CA SER A 9 -4.85 4.27 -12.81
C SER A 9 -3.67 5.14 -13.29
N ALA A 10 -2.80 5.60 -12.39
CA ALA A 10 -1.74 6.55 -12.70
C ALA A 10 -0.49 5.85 -13.27
N GLU A 11 -0.50 5.44 -14.53
CA GLU A 11 0.49 4.54 -15.17
C GLU A 11 1.97 4.93 -15.02
N ASN A 12 2.26 6.21 -14.80
CA ASN A 12 3.60 6.76 -14.60
C ASN A 12 4.17 6.50 -13.19
N ILE A 13 3.35 6.14 -12.20
CA ILE A 13 3.81 5.73 -10.87
C ILE A 13 4.20 4.25 -10.94
N LYS A 14 5.49 3.94 -10.85
CA LYS A 14 6.02 2.56 -10.88
C LYS A 14 6.42 2.03 -9.51
N VAL A 15 6.68 2.92 -8.57
CA VAL A 15 7.09 2.59 -7.20
C VAL A 15 6.19 3.36 -6.24
N LEU A 16 5.64 2.68 -5.24
CA LEU A 16 4.76 3.27 -4.24
C LEU A 16 5.22 2.84 -2.84
N GLY A 17 5.60 3.81 -2.02
CA GLY A 17 5.79 3.62 -0.59
C GLY A 17 4.46 3.82 0.16
N TYR A 18 4.08 2.85 0.99
CA TYR A 18 2.88 2.91 1.82
C TYR A 18 3.31 2.82 3.30
N ILE A 19 2.84 3.76 4.13
CA ILE A 19 3.12 3.81 5.57
C ILE A 19 1.80 3.71 6.33
N ALA A 20 1.74 2.89 7.38
CA ALA A 20 0.57 2.81 8.26
C ALA A 20 0.93 2.51 9.72
N CYS A 21 0.30 3.26 10.62
CA CYS A 21 0.40 3.11 12.07
C CYS A 21 -0.43 1.94 12.63
N ASN A 22 -1.38 1.44 11.81
CA ASN A 22 -2.23 0.30 12.13
C ASN A 22 -2.39 -0.57 10.87
N PRO A 23 -1.66 -1.69 10.77
CA PRO A 23 -1.70 -2.54 9.60
C PRO A 23 -3.05 -3.25 9.42
N GLN A 24 -3.76 -3.54 10.50
CA GLN A 24 -5.07 -4.21 10.44
C GLN A 24 -6.08 -3.35 9.67
N LEU A 25 -6.13 -2.04 9.96
CA LEU A 25 -6.98 -1.10 9.24
C LEU A 25 -6.53 -0.84 7.80
N ALA A 26 -5.22 -0.98 7.52
CA ALA A 26 -4.66 -0.80 6.18
C ALA A 26 -4.96 -1.96 5.21
N THR A 27 -5.27 -3.16 5.72
CA THR A 27 -5.43 -4.41 4.95
C THR A 27 -6.23 -4.24 3.65
N HIS A 28 -7.38 -3.55 3.70
CA HIS A 28 -8.20 -3.35 2.51
C HIS A 28 -7.51 -2.53 1.41
N ASN A 29 -6.74 -1.51 1.78
CA ASN A 29 -5.98 -0.71 0.82
C ASN A 29 -4.87 -1.55 0.18
N LEU A 30 -4.20 -2.40 0.96
CA LEU A 30 -3.12 -3.28 0.48
C LEU A 30 -3.66 -4.28 -0.55
N ILE A 31 -4.80 -4.91 -0.25
CA ILE A 31 -5.49 -5.81 -1.19
C ILE A 31 -5.90 -5.04 -2.44
N ASP A 32 -6.47 -3.85 -2.29
CA ASP A 32 -6.94 -3.06 -3.42
C ASP A 32 -5.81 -2.52 -4.31
N LEU A 33 -4.60 -2.36 -3.77
CA LEU A 33 -3.39 -2.00 -4.53
C LEU A 33 -2.88 -3.16 -5.40
N ASN A 34 -2.92 -4.38 -4.86
CA ASN A 34 -2.35 -5.58 -5.49
C ASN A 34 -3.34 -6.40 -6.34
N ARG A 35 -4.66 -6.18 -6.18
CA ARG A 35 -5.65 -7.01 -6.88
C ARG A 35 -5.58 -6.91 -8.41
N PRO A 36 -5.99 -7.98 -9.14
CA PRO A 36 -6.07 -7.97 -10.59
C PRO A 36 -6.93 -6.84 -11.15
N ARG A 37 -6.61 -6.44 -12.38
CA ARG A 37 -7.33 -5.40 -13.12
C ARG A 37 -8.83 -5.75 -13.23
N SER A 38 -9.67 -4.76 -13.00
CA SER A 38 -11.13 -4.89 -13.14
C SER A 38 -11.74 -3.53 -13.51
N ARG A 39 -13.06 -3.49 -13.79
CA ARG A 39 -13.76 -2.22 -14.09
C ARG A 39 -13.53 -1.16 -13.00
N ALA A 40 -13.49 -1.57 -11.73
CA ALA A 40 -13.31 -0.67 -10.59
C ALA A 40 -11.84 -0.35 -10.27
N TYR A 41 -10.89 -1.15 -10.75
CA TYR A 41 -9.45 -1.01 -10.48
C TYR A 41 -8.67 -1.17 -11.79
N GLN A 42 -8.44 -0.05 -12.48
CA GLN A 42 -7.70 0.01 -13.74
C GLN A 42 -6.19 0.04 -13.50
N GLY A 43 -5.40 -0.17 -14.55
CA GLY A 43 -3.93 -0.20 -14.49
C GLY A 43 -3.36 -1.53 -13.96
N GLU A 44 -2.04 -1.68 -14.05
CA GLU A 44 -1.30 -2.88 -13.61
C GLU A 44 -1.20 -2.94 -12.08
N PRO A 45 -1.48 -4.11 -11.44
CA PRO A 45 -1.29 -4.42 -10.01
C PRO A 45 -0.01 -3.84 -9.41
N PHE A 46 -0.07 -3.39 -8.15
CA PHE A 46 1.11 -3.05 -7.39
C PHE A 46 1.48 -4.26 -6.53
N ASP A 47 2.61 -4.89 -6.82
CA ASP A 47 3.14 -6.04 -6.08
C ASP A 47 3.98 -5.62 -4.89
N VAL A 48 3.81 -6.32 -3.77
CA VAL A 48 4.61 -6.09 -2.56
C VAL A 48 6.01 -6.60 -2.82
N VAL A 49 7.00 -5.70 -2.73
CA VAL A 49 8.42 -6.04 -2.85
C VAL A 49 9.02 -6.31 -1.49
N THR A 50 8.73 -5.44 -0.51
CA THR A 50 9.22 -5.62 0.85
C THR A 50 8.33 -4.90 1.86
N THR A 51 8.40 -5.35 3.12
CA THR A 51 7.71 -4.76 4.26
C THR A 51 8.68 -4.63 5.43
N THR A 52 8.55 -3.56 6.21
CA THR A 52 9.41 -3.31 7.37
C THR A 52 8.63 -2.58 8.44
N ALA A 53 8.60 -3.12 9.65
CA ALA A 53 8.12 -2.41 10.83
C ALA A 53 9.23 -1.48 11.35
N VAL A 54 8.89 -0.23 11.59
CA VAL A 54 9.78 0.81 12.10
C VAL A 54 9.27 1.26 13.46
N ASP A 55 10.13 1.13 14.48
CA ASP A 55 9.87 1.69 15.79
C ASP A 55 10.13 3.20 15.77
N LEU A 56 9.06 3.98 15.65
CA LEU A 56 9.09 5.44 15.79
C LEU A 56 8.64 5.89 17.18
N PHE A 57 8.22 4.97 18.04
CA PHE A 57 7.63 5.29 19.34
C PHE A 57 8.25 4.41 20.44
N PRO A 58 9.54 4.62 20.77
CA PRO A 58 10.21 3.85 21.80
C PRO A 58 9.44 3.85 23.10
N HIS A 59 9.44 2.71 23.79
CA HIS A 59 8.72 2.50 25.05
C HIS A 59 7.18 2.49 24.94
N THR A 60 6.64 2.44 23.72
CA THR A 60 5.21 2.20 23.47
C THR A 60 5.03 0.92 22.64
N PRO A 61 3.82 0.33 22.59
CA PRO A 61 3.56 -0.80 21.69
C PRO A 61 3.32 -0.38 20.22
N HIS A 62 3.39 0.93 19.91
CA HIS A 62 3.12 1.44 18.56
C HIS A 62 4.33 1.29 17.64
N TYR A 63 4.07 1.02 16.37
CA TYR A 63 5.07 1.03 15.31
C TYR A 63 4.43 1.52 14.01
N GLU A 64 5.25 2.00 13.08
CA GLU A 64 4.83 2.27 11.72
C GLU A 64 5.21 1.10 10.82
N LEU A 65 4.27 0.62 10.00
CA LEU A 65 4.56 -0.35 8.95
C LEU A 65 4.87 0.38 7.64
N PHE A 66 6.06 0.19 7.10
CA PHE A 66 6.42 0.58 5.74
C PHE A 66 6.28 -0.61 4.79
N ILE A 67 5.67 -0.37 3.63
CA ILE A 67 5.52 -1.35 2.55
C ILE A 67 5.95 -0.70 1.23
N LEU A 68 6.86 -1.36 0.54
CA LEU A 68 7.28 -0.98 -0.81
C LEU A 68 6.49 -1.81 -1.82
N PHE A 69 5.82 -1.11 -2.74
CA PHE A 69 5.16 -1.70 -3.88
C PHE A 69 5.86 -1.32 -5.19
N GLN A 70 5.85 -2.23 -6.16
CA GLN A 70 6.31 -2.00 -7.53
C GLN A 70 5.34 -2.57 -8.57
N ARG A 71 5.44 -2.10 -9.81
CA ARG A 71 4.73 -2.65 -10.97
C ARG A 71 5.47 -2.38 -12.26
#